data_AF-A0A5C7RFX7-F1
#
_entry.id   AF-A0A5C7RFX7-F1
#
_cell.length_a   1.000
_cell.length_b   1.000
_cell.length_c   1.000
_cell.angle_alpha   90.00
_cell.angle_beta   90.00
_cell.angle_gamma   90.00
#
_symmetry.space_group_name_H-M   'P 1'
#
loop_
_entity.id
_entity.type
_entity.pdbx_description
1 polymer ?
#
loop_
_entity_poly.entity_id
_entity_poly.type
_entity_poly.pdbx_seq_one_letter_code
_entity_poly.pdbx_strand_id
1 'polypeptide(L)' 'MDTATPAEKNSPKQARVICGAKRRRDGQPCEALSVPGKRRCKWHGGCSTGPRTDEGRARSMLNLKQFSFRQRP' A
#
# COMPACT_ATOMS: atom_id res chain seq x y z
N MET A 1 21.07 -7.12 38.67
CA MET A 1 19.61 -7.09 38.93
C MET A 1 19.15 -5.82 38.26
N ASP A 2 18.82 -5.90 36.98
CA ASP A 2 18.65 -4.73 36.14
C ASP A 2 17.29 -4.85 35.48
N THR A 3 16.31 -4.33 36.21
CA THR A 3 14.90 -4.32 35.85
C THR A 3 14.71 -3.54 34.55
N ALA A 4 14.41 -4.27 33.47
CA ALA A 4 13.96 -3.70 32.21
C ALA A 4 12.70 -2.86 32.42
N THR A 5 12.81 -1.57 32.11
CA THR A 5 11.68 -0.63 32.09
C THR A 5 10.74 -1.00 30.93
N PRO A 6 9.44 -1.22 31.16
CA PRO A 6 8.51 -1.41 30.06
C PRO A 6 8.17 -0.04 29.46
N ALA A 7 8.79 0.29 28.32
CA ALA A 7 8.40 1.46 27.54
C ALA A 7 6.91 1.35 27.16
N GLU A 8 6.08 2.19 27.77
CA GLU A 8 4.65 2.33 27.49
C GLU A 8 4.44 2.70 26.03
N LYS A 9 3.83 1.78 25.27
CA LYS A 9 3.51 1.97 23.86
C LYS A 9 2.26 2.83 23.69
N ASN A 10 2.39 4.15 23.84
CA ASN A 10 1.37 5.10 23.38
C ASN A 10 1.77 5.69 22.02
N SER A 11 1.61 4.89 20.95
CA SER A 11 1.67 5.42 19.58
C SER A 11 0.26 5.84 19.14
N PRO A 12 0.06 7.04 18.58
CA PRO A 12 -1.23 7.44 18.05
C PRO A 12 -1.66 6.43 16.99
N LYS A 13 -2.84 5.81 17.16
CA LYS A 13 -3.40 4.88 16.18
C LYS A 13 -3.48 5.64 14.85
N GLN A 14 -2.63 5.30 13.89
CA GLN A 14 -2.53 6.05 12.65
C GLN A 14 -3.91 6.12 11.97
N ALA A 15 -4.31 7.34 11.59
CA ALA A 15 -5.63 7.60 11.03
C ALA A 15 -5.94 6.68 9.85
N ARG A 16 -7.18 6.18 9.81
CA ARG A 16 -7.70 5.38 8.71
C ARG A 16 -8.56 6.26 7.82
N VAL A 17 -8.46 6.05 6.51
CA VAL A 17 -9.24 6.76 5.49
C VAL A 17 -10.04 5.78 4.64
N ILE A 18 -11.06 6.24 3.92
CA ILE A 18 -11.80 5.40 2.97
C ILE A 18 -10.86 5.01 1.81
N CYS A 19 -10.84 3.73 1.44
CA CYS A 19 -9.92 3.20 0.44
C CYS A 19 -10.10 3.83 -0.95
N GLY A 20 -11.34 4.03 -1.39
CA GLY A 20 -11.67 4.65 -2.68
C GLY A 20 -11.08 3.97 -3.92
N ALA A 21 -10.63 2.72 -3.83
CA ALA A 21 -10.13 1.97 -4.99
C ALA A 21 -11.30 1.42 -5.79
N LYS A 22 -11.14 1.30 -7.11
CA LYS A 22 -12.16 0.68 -7.97
C LYS A 22 -12.33 -0.79 -7.57
N ARG A 23 -13.50 -1.18 -7.07
CA ARG A 23 -13.80 -2.58 -6.76
C ARG A 23 -14.02 -3.37 -8.04
N ARG A 24 -13.60 -4.63 -8.04
CA ARG A 24 -13.68 -5.53 -9.21
C ARG A 24 -15.12 -5.92 -9.57
N ARG A 25 -16.02 -6.05 -8.59
CA ARG A 25 -17.37 -6.62 -8.78
C ARG A 25 -18.27 -5.75 -9.65
N ASP A 26 -18.29 -4.46 -9.39
CA ASP A 26 -19.27 -3.48 -9.89
C ASP A 26 -18.61 -2.18 -10.38
N GLY A 27 -17.29 -2.03 -10.21
CA GLY A 27 -16.54 -0.83 -10.61
C GLY A 27 -16.73 0.40 -9.70
N GLN A 28 -17.52 0.31 -8.64
CA GLN A 28 -17.77 1.43 -7.71
C GLN A 28 -16.53 1.73 -6.84
N PRO A 29 -16.50 2.83 -6.08
CA PRO A 29 -15.42 3.06 -5.11
C PRO A 29 -15.49 2.07 -3.93
N CYS A 30 -14.32 1.67 -3.43
CA CYS A 30 -14.20 0.83 -2.25
C CYS A 30 -14.46 1.65 -0.98
N GLU A 31 -15.45 1.23 -0.21
CA GLU A 31 -15.89 1.88 1.04
C GLU A 31 -15.14 1.36 2.28
N ALA A 32 -14.32 0.31 2.13
CA ALA A 32 -13.56 -0.25 3.25
C ALA A 32 -12.52 0.75 3.78
N LEU A 33 -12.28 0.73 5.09
CA LEU A 33 -11.22 1.51 5.72
C LEU A 33 -9.84 1.04 5.29
N SER A 34 -8.91 2.00 5.20
CA SER A 34 -7.52 1.73 4.93
C SER A 34 -6.84 0.99 6.08
N VAL A 35 -5.72 0.35 5.78
CA VAL A 35 -4.76 -0.06 6.80
C VAL A 35 -4.27 1.20 7.52
N PRO A 36 -4.09 1.19 8.86
CA PRO A 36 -3.59 2.35 9.61
C PRO A 36 -2.38 3.00 8.93
N GLY A 37 -2.43 4.33 8.77
CA GLY A 37 -1.33 5.11 8.19
C GLY A 37 -1.15 4.92 6.68
N LYS A 38 -2.05 4.19 6.01
CA LYS A 38 -2.02 3.97 4.56
C LYS A 38 -3.29 4.49 3.88
N ARG A 39 -3.23 4.55 2.55
CA ARG A 39 -4.32 5.05 1.69
C ARG A 39 -5.30 3.98 1.20
N ARG A 40 -4.95 2.69 1.30
CA ARG A 40 -5.74 1.59 0.73
C ARG A 40 -6.06 0.53 1.78
N CYS A 41 -7.16 -0.20 1.59
CA CYS A 41 -7.56 -1.31 2.44
C CYS A 41 -6.75 -2.58 2.15
N LYS A 42 -6.90 -3.61 2.98
CA LYS A 42 -6.19 -4.89 2.82
C LYS A 42 -6.37 -5.54 1.45
N TRP A 43 -7.54 -5.37 0.84
CA TRP A 43 -7.89 -5.99 -0.45
C TRP A 43 -7.35 -5.23 -1.65
N HIS A 44 -7.10 -3.93 -1.51
CA HIS A 44 -6.63 -3.07 -2.60
C HIS A 44 -5.18 -2.62 -2.38
N GLY A 45 -4.35 -3.53 -1.85
CA GLY A 45 -2.90 -3.33 -1.72
C GLY A 45 -2.44 -2.60 -0.46
N GLY A 46 -3.33 -2.32 0.50
CA GLY A 46 -2.94 -1.72 1.78
C GLY A 46 -1.91 -2.55 2.54
N CYS A 47 -1.98 -3.88 2.45
CA CYS A 47 -0.98 -4.76 3.05
C CYS A 47 0.27 -4.96 2.17
N SER A 48 0.25 -4.50 0.91
CA SER A 48 1.42 -4.61 0.04
C SER A 48 2.53 -3.68 0.52
N THR A 49 3.76 -4.16 0.36
CA THR A 49 5.01 -3.44 0.67
C THR A 49 5.72 -2.95 -0.58
N GLY A 50 5.18 -3.28 -1.77
CA GLY A 50 5.89 -3.10 -3.03
C GLY A 50 7.08 -4.05 -3.17
N PRO A 51 7.75 -4.03 -4.34
CA PRO A 51 9.03 -4.72 -4.53
C PRO A 51 10.11 -4.11 -3.62
N ARG A 52 10.87 -4.97 -2.93
CA ARG A 52 11.94 -4.54 -2.01
C ARG A 52 13.35 -4.65 -2.59
N THR A 53 13.53 -5.44 -3.65
CA THR A 53 14.82 -5.63 -4.33
C THR A 53 14.89 -4.81 -5.60
N ASP A 54 16.10 -4.59 -6.10
CA ASP A 54 16.34 -3.85 -7.35
C ASP A 54 15.77 -4.58 -8.56
N GLU A 55 15.90 -5.89 -8.62
CA GLU A 55 15.34 -6.73 -9.69
C GLU A 55 13.80 -6.65 -9.67
N GLY A 56 13.19 -6.66 -8.49
CA GLY A 56 11.74 -6.53 -8.33
C GLY A 56 11.24 -5.15 -8.75
N ARG A 57 12.00 -4.09 -8.44
CA ARG A 57 11.72 -2.72 -8.90
C ARG A 57 11.85 -2.61 -10.42
N ALA A 58 12.92 -3.15 -11.00
CA ALA A 58 13.14 -3.20 -12.45
C ALA A 58 12.00 -3.94 -13.18
N ARG A 59 11.62 -5.13 -12.70
CA ARG A 59 10.49 -5.89 -13.28
C ARG A 59 9.17 -5.11 -13.19
N SER A 60 8.92 -4.42 -12.08
CA SER A 60 7.73 -3.58 -11.93
C SER A 60 7.74 -2.39 -12.89
N MET A 61 8.92 -1.79 -13.11
CA MET A 61 9.11 -0.67 -14.04
C MET A 61 8.81 -1.06 -15.49
N LEU A 62 9.25 -2.24 -15.93
CA LEU A 62 8.99 -2.76 -17.27
C LEU A 62 7.49 -2.90 -17.58
N ASN A 63 6.66 -3.12 -16.56
CA ASN A 63 5.20 -3.27 -16.72
C ASN A 63 4.43 -1.94 -16.75
N LEU A 64 5.08 -0.79 -16.49
CA LEU A 64 4.38 0.49 -16.47
C LEU A 64 4.05 0.94 -17.90
N LYS A 65 2.76 1.21 -18.15
CA LYS A 65 2.26 1.69 -19.46
C LYS A 65 2.96 2.95 -19.97
N GLN A 66 3.48 3.78 -19.07
CA GLN A 66 4.26 4.98 -19.41
C GLN A 66 5.53 4.66 -20.21
N PHE A 67 6.10 3.46 -20.03
CA PHE A 67 7.23 2.97 -20.79
C PHE A 67 6.79 2.05 -21.94
N SER A 68 5.59 1.47 -21.87
CA SER A 68 5.05 0.62 -22.95
C SER A 68 4.63 1.39 -24.20
N PHE A 69 4.63 2.73 -24.17
CA PHE A 69 4.27 3.61 -25.29
C PHE A 69 5.47 4.26 -26.00
N ARG A 70 6.72 3.88 -25.65
CA ARG A 70 7.93 4.38 -26.34
C ARG A 70 8.21 3.69 -27.69
N GLN A 71 7.28 2.86 -28.15
CA GLN A 71 7.09 2.49 -29.55
C GLN A 71 5.80 3.11 -30.10
N ARG A 72 5.65 4.43 -29.94
CA ARG A 72 4.85 5.23 -30.88
C ARG A 72 5.82 5.80 -31.91
N PRO A 73 5.49 5.75 -33.21
CA PRO A 73 6.38 6.25 -34.25
C PRO A 73 6.80 7.71 -33.99
#